data_AF-A0A5J4UAS6-F1
#
_entry.id   AF-A0A5J4UAS6-F1
#
_cell.length_a   1.000
_cell.length_b   1.000
_cell.length_c   1.000
_cell.angle_alpha   90.00
_cell.angle_beta   90.00
_cell.angle_gamma   90.00
#
_symmetry.space_group_name_H-M   'P 1'
#
loop_
_entity.id
_entity.type
_entity.pdbx_description
1 polymer ?
#
loop_
_entity_poly.entity_id
_entity_poly.type
_entity_poly.pdbx_seq_one_letter_code
_entity_poly.pdbx_strand_id
1 'polypeptide(L)'
;MNENGTLAKLFELFINNKYVDWRLCGYSAHVIGRLYKAVPLPTEFGMKIVRYLKWMAIYTNEYFFKLSLESFHLLAECEQNHDLILEHLCYFPLYLFEKHDLILEEEFLTGMNQILELEKNKIKPDNLINFLKLIINLFKYGTLETKVNVIKQISINRLEILSNNQNSGVSQYAKQALDYFRQFDQEKERMEIEKGNDKKKKKEKDQESEQNEQKK
;
A
#
# COMPACT_ATOMS: atom_id res chain seq x y z
N MET A 1 -9.19 23.56 8.83
CA MET A 1 -8.87 22.73 10.01
C MET A 1 -7.73 23.29 10.87
N ASN A 2 -7.26 24.54 10.65
CA ASN A 2 -5.99 25.01 11.23
C ASN A 2 -6.08 25.71 12.60
N GLU A 3 -7.22 25.71 13.29
CA GLU A 3 -7.44 26.79 14.30
C GLU A 3 -7.64 26.35 15.76
N ASN A 4 -7.77 25.05 16.08
CA ASN A 4 -7.97 24.64 17.49
C ASN A 4 -6.83 23.83 18.11
N GLY A 5 -5.74 23.58 17.37
CA GLY A 5 -4.58 22.84 17.87
C GLY A 5 -4.80 21.32 18.09
N THR A 6 -5.99 20.78 17.81
CA THR A 6 -6.30 19.35 18.02
C THR A 6 -5.33 18.43 17.29
N LEU A 7 -5.02 18.77 16.03
CA LEU A 7 -4.10 17.97 15.23
C LEU A 7 -2.67 18.02 15.77
N ALA A 8 -2.21 19.19 16.21
CA ALA A 8 -0.92 19.33 16.87
C ALA A 8 -0.85 18.48 18.15
N LYS A 9 -1.94 18.41 18.92
CA LYS A 9 -2.01 17.57 20.11
C LYS A 9 -1.98 16.07 19.79
N LEU A 10 -2.59 15.64 18.68
CA LEU A 10 -2.51 14.25 18.22
C LEU A 10 -1.07 13.88 17.82
N PHE A 11 -0.37 14.75 17.11
CA PHE A 11 1.05 14.53 16.80
C PHE A 11 1.91 14.51 18.06
N GLU A 12 1.66 15.43 19.01
CA GLU A 12 2.33 15.41 20.30
C GLU A 12 2.10 14.07 21.01
N LEU A 13 0.86 13.60 21.13
CA LEU A 13 0.54 12.30 21.74
C LEU A 13 1.22 11.12 21.05
N PHE A 14 1.33 11.16 19.72
CA PHE A 14 1.99 10.11 18.95
C PHE A 14 3.52 10.07 19.18
N ILE A 15 4.17 11.23 19.29
CA ILE A 15 5.62 11.34 19.40
C ILE A 15 6.08 11.25 20.86
N ASN A 16 5.20 11.61 21.80
CA ASN A 16 5.57 11.81 23.18
C ASN A 16 5.86 10.50 23.91
N ASN A 17 7.15 10.24 24.11
CA ASN A 17 7.69 9.13 24.88
C ASN A 17 7.45 9.24 26.40
N LYS A 18 6.92 10.37 26.90
CA LYS A 18 6.56 10.52 28.33
C LYS A 18 5.36 9.67 28.71
N TYR A 19 4.47 9.38 27.76
CA TYR A 19 3.36 8.47 28.00
C TYR A 19 3.87 7.04 27.81
N VAL A 20 3.96 6.28 28.91
CA VAL A 20 4.37 4.87 28.90
C VAL A 20 3.35 3.98 28.15
N ASP A 21 2.13 4.50 27.93
CA ASP A 21 1.05 3.74 27.29
C ASP A 21 1.12 3.79 25.76
N TRP A 22 1.75 2.77 25.18
CA TRP A 22 1.81 2.56 23.74
C TRP A 22 0.44 2.53 23.04
N ARG A 23 -0.64 2.22 23.76
CA ARG A 23 -1.99 2.22 23.18
C ARG A 23 -2.39 3.64 22.78
N LEU A 24 -1.97 4.67 23.53
CA LEU A 24 -2.24 6.07 23.18
C LEU A 24 -1.52 6.46 21.89
N CYS A 25 -0.28 6.03 21.71
CA CYS A 25 0.45 6.22 20.45
C CYS A 25 -0.26 5.50 19.30
N GLY A 26 -0.73 4.28 19.54
CA GLY A 26 -1.55 3.50 18.61
C GLY A 26 -2.82 4.21 18.15
N TYR A 27 -3.66 4.61 19.10
CA TYR A 27 -4.89 5.34 18.80
C TYR A 27 -4.60 6.64 18.05
N SER A 28 -3.57 7.37 18.46
CA SER A 28 -3.16 8.61 17.78
C SER A 28 -2.74 8.34 16.34
N ALA A 29 -1.92 7.31 16.10
CA ALA A 29 -1.51 6.91 14.76
C ALA A 29 -2.70 6.53 13.87
N HIS A 30 -3.68 5.78 14.39
CA HIS A 30 -4.90 5.43 13.65
C HIS A 30 -5.76 6.64 13.33
N VAL A 31 -5.97 7.55 14.28
CA VAL A 31 -6.74 8.79 14.05
C VAL A 31 -6.05 9.63 12.98
N ILE A 32 -4.72 9.82 13.09
CA ILE A 32 -3.96 10.57 12.09
C ILE A 32 -4.06 9.88 10.72
N GLY A 33 -3.83 8.57 10.63
CA GLY A 33 -3.94 7.82 9.37
C GLY A 33 -5.30 8.01 8.68
N ARG A 34 -6.39 8.03 9.46
CA ARG A 34 -7.75 8.24 8.94
C ARG A 34 -8.00 9.69 8.50
N LEU A 35 -7.45 10.67 9.21
CA LEU A 35 -7.58 12.09 8.86
C LEU A 35 -6.86 12.42 7.55
N TYR A 36 -5.74 11.76 7.27
CA TYR A 36 -4.91 11.93 6.07
C TYR A 36 -5.31 11.02 4.91
N LYS A 37 -6.59 10.63 4.86
CA LYS A 37 -7.18 9.85 3.77
C LYS A 37 -7.04 10.52 2.40
N ALA A 38 -7.30 11.82 2.34
CA ALA A 38 -7.43 12.59 1.10
C ALA A 38 -6.32 13.62 0.89
N VAL A 39 -5.32 13.65 1.77
CA VAL A 39 -4.21 14.59 1.74
C VAL A 39 -2.93 13.86 2.16
N PRO A 40 -1.75 14.26 1.64
CA PRO A 40 -0.49 13.61 1.98
C PRO A 40 -0.19 13.74 3.47
N LEU A 41 0.32 12.67 4.07
CA LEU A 41 0.89 12.72 5.41
C LEU A 41 2.01 13.78 5.47
N PRO A 42 2.16 14.51 6.58
CA PRO A 42 3.20 15.52 6.68
C PRO A 42 4.58 14.86 6.59
N THR A 43 5.49 15.43 5.80
CA THR A 43 6.82 14.85 5.55
C THR A 43 7.60 14.54 6.84
N GLU A 44 7.44 15.37 7.87
CA GLU A 44 8.10 15.18 9.17
C GLU A 44 7.66 13.91 9.92
N PHE A 45 6.40 13.51 9.76
CA PHE A 45 5.77 12.47 10.58
C PHE A 45 5.28 11.26 9.80
N GLY A 46 5.07 11.38 8.48
CA GLY A 46 4.41 10.38 7.66
C GLY A 46 5.07 9.01 7.76
N MET A 47 6.39 8.98 7.65
CA MET A 47 7.17 7.76 7.78
C MET A 47 6.99 7.08 9.15
N LYS A 48 7.08 7.86 10.23
CA LYS A 48 6.94 7.34 11.59
C LYS A 48 5.54 6.76 11.83
N ILE A 49 4.51 7.45 11.36
CA ILE A 49 3.11 7.01 11.47
C ILE A 49 2.90 5.71 10.71
N VAL A 50 3.33 5.65 9.45
CA VAL A 50 3.16 4.46 8.61
C VAL A 50 3.89 3.27 9.21
N ARG A 51 5.14 3.43 9.66
CA ARG A 51 5.89 2.36 10.33
C ARG A 51 5.20 1.88 11.60
N TYR A 52 4.66 2.80 12.40
CA TYR A 52 3.91 2.43 13.62
C TYR A 52 2.63 1.67 13.29
N LEU A 53 1.88 2.10 12.28
CA LEU A 53 0.69 1.38 11.80
C LEU A 53 1.05 0.00 11.26
N LYS A 54 2.18 -0.15 10.57
CA LYS A 54 2.66 -1.46 10.09
C LYS A 54 3.01 -2.37 11.26
N TRP A 55 3.69 -1.85 12.28
CA TRP A 55 3.98 -2.60 13.50
C TRP A 55 2.69 -3.07 14.20
N MET A 56 1.70 -2.18 14.32
CA MET A 56 0.37 -2.52 14.84
C MET A 56 -0.31 -3.60 14.00
N ALA A 57 -0.17 -3.55 12.67
CA ALA A 57 -0.74 -4.53 11.76
C ALA A 57 -0.05 -5.91 11.80
N ILE A 58 1.12 -6.06 12.43
CA ILE A 58 1.90 -7.30 12.35
C ILE A 58 2.12 -7.92 13.73
N TYR A 59 2.42 -7.09 14.73
CA TYR A 59 2.97 -7.57 16.02
C TYR A 59 2.04 -7.37 17.21
N THR A 60 0.81 -6.93 16.98
CA THR A 60 -0.13 -6.63 18.08
C THR A 60 -1.38 -7.48 18.00
N ASN A 61 -2.31 -7.26 18.93
CA ASN A 61 -3.53 -8.04 19.01
C ASN A 61 -4.46 -7.80 17.80
N GLU A 62 -5.43 -8.69 17.66
CA GLU A 62 -6.42 -8.68 16.56
C GLU A 62 -7.16 -7.34 16.41
N TYR A 63 -7.37 -6.61 17.51
CA TYR A 63 -8.05 -5.32 17.49
C TYR A 63 -7.22 -4.25 16.76
N PHE A 64 -5.94 -4.11 17.13
CA PHE A 64 -5.05 -3.15 16.47
C PHE A 64 -4.66 -3.59 15.06
N PHE A 65 -4.61 -4.89 14.80
CA PHE A 65 -4.50 -5.44 13.46
C PHE A 65 -5.60 -4.90 12.54
N LYS A 66 -6.87 -5.04 12.97
CA LYS A 66 -8.04 -4.54 12.23
C LYS A 66 -7.97 -3.02 12.03
N LEU A 67 -7.69 -2.26 13.08
CA LEU A 67 -7.61 -0.79 12.99
C LEU A 67 -6.50 -0.32 12.03
N SER A 68 -5.40 -1.04 11.97
CA SER A 68 -4.28 -0.74 11.08
C SER A 68 -4.68 -0.95 9.62
N LEU A 69 -5.31 -2.09 9.31
CA LEU A 69 -5.85 -2.36 7.97
C LEU A 69 -6.87 -1.32 7.54
N GLU A 70 -7.77 -0.90 8.43
CA GLU A 70 -8.72 0.19 8.19
C GLU A 70 -7.98 1.51 7.87
N SER A 71 -6.93 1.82 8.63
CA SER A 71 -6.15 3.04 8.43
C SER A 71 -5.40 3.02 7.09
N PHE A 72 -4.81 1.87 6.72
CA PHE A 72 -4.06 1.74 5.48
C PHE A 72 -4.93 1.89 4.24
N HIS A 73 -6.09 1.23 4.18
CA HIS A 73 -6.92 1.36 2.98
C HIS A 73 -7.42 2.80 2.80
N LEU A 74 -7.61 3.55 3.90
CA LEU A 74 -7.96 4.97 3.82
C LEU A 74 -6.78 5.83 3.38
N LEU A 75 -5.58 5.63 3.95
CA LEU A 75 -4.37 6.33 3.52
C LEU A 75 -4.05 6.10 2.03
N ALA A 76 -4.34 4.91 1.52
CA ALA A 76 -4.17 4.56 0.12
C ALA A 76 -5.13 5.29 -0.84
N GLU A 77 -6.10 6.07 -0.34
CA GLU A 77 -6.89 6.95 -1.21
C GLU A 77 -6.13 8.22 -1.63
N CYS A 78 -4.98 8.51 -1.02
CA CYS A 78 -4.07 9.57 -1.42
C CYS A 78 -2.80 8.96 -2.03
N GLU A 79 -2.60 9.18 -3.33
CA GLU A 79 -1.46 8.66 -4.13
C GLU A 79 -0.11 8.97 -3.49
N GLN A 80 0.06 10.17 -2.95
CA GLN A 80 1.31 10.63 -2.34
C GLN A 80 1.72 9.84 -1.08
N ASN A 81 0.80 9.06 -0.49
CA ASN A 81 1.11 8.19 0.63
C ASN A 81 1.57 6.78 0.20
N HIS A 82 1.46 6.42 -1.08
CA HIS A 82 1.65 5.04 -1.56
C HIS A 82 3.07 4.54 -1.35
N ASP A 83 4.08 5.36 -1.62
CA ASP A 83 5.48 4.98 -1.42
C ASP A 83 5.76 4.63 0.04
N LEU A 84 5.22 5.44 0.97
CA LEU A 84 5.34 5.16 2.42
C LEU A 84 4.67 3.83 2.78
N ILE A 85 3.49 3.56 2.23
CA ILE A 85 2.73 2.32 2.50
C ILE A 85 3.46 1.11 1.96
N LEU A 86 4.00 1.18 0.73
CA LEU A 86 4.64 0.07 0.03
C LEU A 86 6.10 -0.15 0.43
N GLU A 87 6.74 0.84 1.07
CA GLU A 87 8.11 0.70 1.57
C GLU A 87 8.27 -0.55 2.43
N HIS A 88 9.43 -1.19 2.29
CA HIS A 88 9.81 -2.33 3.14
C HIS A 88 9.74 -1.99 4.63
N LEU A 89 9.55 -3.03 5.44
CA LEU A 89 9.67 -2.96 6.89
C LEU A 89 11.13 -2.83 7.30
N CYS A 90 11.80 -1.73 6.92
CA CYS A 90 13.18 -1.52 7.36
C CYS A 90 13.18 -1.12 8.84
N TYR A 91 14.01 -1.86 9.59
CA TYR A 91 14.40 -1.69 10.99
C TYR A 91 13.69 -0.55 11.74
N PHE A 92 12.74 -0.91 12.60
CA PHE A 92 12.16 0.03 13.55
C PHE A 92 12.74 -0.27 14.94
N PRO A 93 13.84 0.41 15.35
CA PRO A 93 14.29 0.36 16.73
C PRO A 93 13.26 1.13 17.54
N LEU A 94 12.20 0.44 17.97
CA LEU A 94 11.41 0.90 19.08
C LEU A 94 12.31 0.79 20.31
N TYR A 95 13.04 1.87 20.60
CA TYR A 95 13.64 2.10 21.92
C TYR A 95 12.61 2.02 23.07
N LEU A 96 11.31 1.89 22.76
CA LEU A 96 10.22 1.67 23.70
C LEU A 96 9.90 0.20 24.02
N PHE A 97 10.45 -0.79 23.31
CA PHE A 97 10.17 -2.20 23.60
C PHE A 97 11.45 -3.04 23.57
N GLU A 98 11.88 -3.49 24.75
CA GLU A 98 13.17 -4.18 25.00
C GLU A 98 13.36 -5.54 24.32
N LYS A 99 12.39 -6.07 23.60
CA LYS A 99 12.55 -7.33 22.88
C LYS A 99 11.69 -7.27 21.65
N HIS A 100 12.31 -7.25 20.48
CA HIS A 100 11.89 -7.91 19.24
C HIS A 100 12.72 -7.33 18.10
N ASP A 101 13.95 -7.84 17.94
CA ASP A 101 14.68 -7.76 16.67
C ASP A 101 13.93 -8.63 15.64
N LEU A 102 12.80 -8.13 15.15
CA LEU A 102 12.07 -8.76 14.07
C LEU A 102 12.33 -7.95 12.81
N ILE A 103 13.40 -8.34 12.12
CA ILE A 103 13.67 -7.93 10.76
C ILE A 103 12.70 -8.73 9.87
N LEU A 104 11.67 -8.07 9.38
CA LEU A 104 11.02 -8.55 8.16
C LEU A 104 11.68 -7.77 7.02
N GLU A 105 12.62 -8.39 6.32
CA GLU A 105 13.10 -7.90 5.02
C GLU A 105 12.00 -8.03 3.94
N GLU A 106 10.83 -8.53 4.31
CA GLU A 106 9.71 -8.72 3.40
C GLU A 106 9.01 -7.39 3.08
N GLU A 107 8.51 -7.32 1.86
CA GLU A 107 7.62 -6.26 1.43
C GLU A 107 6.31 -6.31 2.24
N PHE A 108 5.77 -5.13 2.58
CA PHE A 108 4.67 -5.02 3.54
C PHE A 108 3.42 -5.83 3.14
N LEU A 109 2.99 -5.77 1.87
CA LEU A 109 1.77 -6.48 1.46
C LEU A 109 1.98 -8.00 1.43
N THR A 110 3.20 -8.46 1.12
CA THR A 110 3.58 -9.88 1.19
C THR A 110 3.43 -10.39 2.62
N GLY A 111 4.04 -9.71 3.60
CA GLY A 111 3.92 -10.08 5.01
C GLY A 111 2.48 -10.09 5.51
N MET A 112 1.69 -9.06 5.15
CA MET A 112 0.26 -9.01 5.50
C MET A 112 -0.54 -10.16 4.89
N ASN A 113 -0.26 -10.50 3.62
CA ASN A 113 -0.93 -11.61 2.96
C ASN A 113 -0.60 -12.97 3.62
N GLN A 114 0.64 -13.18 4.06
CA GLN A 114 1.04 -14.38 4.79
C GLN A 114 0.33 -14.50 6.15
N ILE A 115 0.27 -13.41 6.92
CA ILE A 115 -0.47 -13.39 8.21
C ILE A 115 -1.94 -13.74 7.99
N LEU A 116 -2.55 -13.15 6.96
CA LEU A 116 -3.93 -13.44 6.54
C LEU A 116 -4.11 -14.83 5.91
N GLU A 117 -3.06 -15.63 5.77
CA GLU A 117 -3.15 -17.01 5.33
C GLU A 117 -2.95 -17.98 6.50
N LEU A 118 -1.94 -17.75 7.34
CA LEU A 118 -1.64 -18.59 8.51
C LEU A 118 -2.80 -18.61 9.51
N GLU A 119 -3.51 -17.49 9.66
CA GLU A 119 -4.63 -17.38 10.59
C GLU A 119 -5.99 -17.81 10.01
N LYS A 120 -6.03 -18.58 8.90
CA LYS A 120 -7.25 -18.92 8.12
C LYS A 120 -8.52 -19.25 8.92
N ASN A 121 -8.39 -19.90 10.09
CA ASN A 121 -9.52 -20.29 10.95
C ASN A 121 -9.93 -19.24 11.99
N LYS A 122 -9.15 -18.17 12.17
CA LYS A 122 -9.38 -17.06 13.11
C LYS A 122 -9.62 -15.72 12.41
N ILE A 123 -9.26 -15.60 11.13
CA ILE A 123 -9.39 -14.35 10.40
C ILE A 123 -10.87 -14.02 10.21
N LYS A 124 -11.25 -12.89 10.82
CA LYS A 124 -12.55 -12.30 10.58
C LYS A 124 -12.62 -11.83 9.12
N PRO A 125 -13.73 -12.08 8.40
CA PRO A 125 -13.91 -11.62 7.03
C PRO A 125 -13.64 -10.12 6.82
N ASP A 126 -13.94 -9.29 7.83
CA ASP A 126 -13.63 -7.85 7.85
C ASP A 126 -12.16 -7.55 7.55
N ASN A 127 -11.24 -8.35 8.09
CA ASN A 127 -9.81 -8.14 7.90
C ASN A 127 -9.41 -8.39 6.45
N LEU A 128 -9.91 -9.46 5.83
CA LEU A 128 -9.72 -9.73 4.41
C LEU A 128 -10.34 -8.63 3.55
N ILE A 129 -11.54 -8.17 3.90
CA ILE A 129 -12.22 -7.07 3.20
C ILE A 129 -11.37 -5.79 3.25
N ASN A 130 -10.85 -5.41 4.40
CA ASN A 130 -10.02 -4.20 4.54
C ASN A 130 -8.68 -4.33 3.81
N PHE A 131 -8.08 -5.52 3.82
CA PHE A 131 -6.87 -5.78 3.03
C PHE A 131 -7.13 -5.70 1.52
N LEU A 132 -8.25 -6.26 1.04
CA LEU A 132 -8.65 -6.15 -0.37
C LEU A 132 -8.95 -4.70 -0.76
N LYS A 133 -9.60 -3.92 0.12
CA LYS A 133 -9.80 -2.47 -0.10
C LYS A 133 -8.48 -1.71 -0.19
N LEU A 134 -7.47 -2.07 0.62
CA LEU A 134 -6.13 -1.50 0.51
C LEU A 134 -5.54 -1.75 -0.88
N ILE A 135 -5.56 -3.01 -1.35
CA ILE A 135 -5.08 -3.38 -2.68
C ILE A 135 -5.82 -2.58 -3.76
N ILE A 136 -7.15 -2.52 -3.69
CA ILE A 136 -7.98 -1.78 -4.65
C ILE A 136 -7.62 -0.30 -4.66
N ASN A 137 -7.45 0.33 -3.50
CA ASN A 137 -7.16 1.76 -3.43
C ASN A 137 -5.75 2.07 -3.95
N LEU A 138 -4.76 1.21 -3.65
CA LEU A 138 -3.42 1.33 -4.23
C LEU A 138 -3.45 1.20 -5.76
N PHE A 139 -4.33 0.36 -6.32
CA PHE A 139 -4.49 0.28 -7.78
C PHE A 139 -5.24 1.46 -8.38
N LYS A 140 -6.36 1.82 -7.77
CA LYS A 140 -7.29 2.83 -8.28
C LYS A 140 -6.67 4.22 -8.30
N TYR A 141 -5.91 4.55 -7.25
CA TYR A 141 -5.31 5.88 -7.08
C TYR A 141 -3.81 5.89 -7.30
N GLY A 142 -3.20 4.74 -7.62
CA GLY A 142 -1.75 4.62 -7.70
C GLY A 142 -1.20 4.93 -9.08
N THR A 143 0.07 5.32 -9.07
CA THR A 143 0.86 5.48 -10.29
C THR A 143 1.13 4.12 -10.95
N LEU A 144 1.71 4.15 -12.15
CA LEU A 144 2.20 2.93 -12.81
C LEU A 144 3.16 2.13 -11.92
N GLU A 145 4.06 2.82 -11.21
CA GLU A 145 5.03 2.20 -10.31
C GLU A 145 4.34 1.53 -9.12
N THR A 146 3.38 2.22 -8.50
CA THR A 146 2.56 1.65 -7.41
C THR A 146 1.90 0.35 -7.85
N LYS A 147 1.21 0.35 -9.00
CA LYS A 147 0.52 -0.84 -9.53
C LYS A 147 1.49 -2.00 -9.77
N VAL A 148 2.65 -1.71 -10.36
CA VAL A 148 3.72 -2.71 -10.56
C VAL A 148 4.18 -3.30 -9.22
N ASN A 149 4.38 -2.47 -8.20
CA ASN A 149 4.83 -2.93 -6.89
C ASN A 149 3.76 -3.78 -6.17
N VAL A 150 2.48 -3.43 -6.29
CA VAL A 150 1.40 -4.25 -5.72
C VAL A 150 1.33 -5.63 -6.38
N ILE A 151 1.48 -5.71 -7.71
CA ILE A 151 1.43 -6.99 -8.45
C ILE A 151 2.60 -7.91 -8.07
N LYS A 152 3.77 -7.34 -7.80
CA LYS A 152 4.93 -8.11 -7.32
C LYS A 152 4.65 -8.76 -5.95
N GLN A 153 3.90 -8.06 -5.09
CA GLN A 153 3.64 -8.48 -3.71
C GLN A 153 2.40 -9.38 -3.57
N ILE A 154 1.44 -9.29 -4.50
CA ILE A 154 0.15 -10.01 -4.41
C ILE A 154 -0.06 -10.89 -5.64
N SER A 155 -0.10 -12.20 -5.41
CA SER A 155 -0.38 -13.18 -6.47
C SER A 155 -1.82 -13.10 -6.98
N ILE A 156 -2.01 -13.13 -8.31
CA ILE A 156 -3.33 -13.26 -8.94
C ILE A 156 -4.07 -14.50 -8.45
N ASN A 157 -3.38 -15.65 -8.33
CA ASN A 157 -3.98 -16.91 -7.87
C ASN A 157 -4.62 -16.75 -6.48
N ARG A 158 -4.03 -15.91 -5.61
CA ARG A 158 -4.59 -15.62 -4.29
C ARG A 158 -5.91 -14.87 -4.40
N LEU A 159 -5.97 -13.86 -5.26
CA LEU A 159 -7.20 -13.11 -5.49
C LEU A 159 -8.28 -14.00 -6.13
N GLU A 160 -7.92 -14.94 -7.00
CA GLU A 160 -8.84 -15.94 -7.57
C GLU A 160 -9.42 -16.87 -6.49
N ILE A 161 -8.60 -17.36 -5.56
CA ILE A 161 -9.08 -18.14 -4.42
C ILE A 161 -10.07 -17.30 -3.57
N LEU A 162 -9.71 -16.06 -3.24
CA LEU A 162 -10.57 -15.17 -2.45
C LEU A 162 -11.86 -14.77 -3.19
N SER A 163 -11.83 -14.70 -4.52
CA SER A 163 -13.02 -14.41 -5.34
C SER A 163 -14.11 -15.48 -5.23
N ASN A 164 -13.74 -16.70 -4.82
CA ASN A 164 -14.64 -17.83 -4.60
C ASN A 164 -14.95 -18.06 -3.11
N ASN A 165 -14.61 -17.11 -2.23
CA ASN A 165 -14.87 -17.20 -0.81
C ASN A 165 -16.39 -17.23 -0.51
N GLN A 166 -16.79 -17.99 0.53
CA GLN A 166 -18.19 -18.07 0.95
C GLN A 166 -18.74 -16.75 1.50
N ASN A 167 -17.88 -15.91 2.07
CA ASN A 167 -18.26 -14.56 2.49
C ASN A 167 -18.40 -13.66 1.25
N SER A 168 -19.61 -13.15 1.02
CA SER A 168 -19.94 -12.32 -0.14
C SER A 168 -19.11 -11.05 -0.22
N GLY A 169 -18.80 -10.42 0.92
CA GLY A 169 -17.94 -9.23 0.96
C GLY A 169 -16.52 -9.53 0.49
N VAL A 170 -15.91 -10.60 1.01
CA VAL A 170 -14.57 -11.05 0.57
C VAL A 170 -14.58 -11.39 -0.92
N SER A 171 -15.55 -12.18 -1.38
CA SER A 171 -15.69 -12.55 -2.80
C SER A 171 -15.84 -11.32 -3.70
N GLN A 172 -16.69 -10.37 -3.32
CA GLN A 172 -16.95 -9.15 -4.10
C GLN A 172 -15.69 -8.29 -4.24
N TYR A 173 -15.02 -7.96 -3.13
CA TYR A 173 -13.82 -7.13 -3.19
C TYR A 173 -12.65 -7.86 -3.89
N ALA A 174 -12.54 -9.18 -3.75
CA ALA A 174 -11.53 -9.94 -4.48
C ALA A 174 -11.77 -9.94 -5.99
N LYS A 175 -13.02 -10.06 -6.44
CA LYS A 175 -13.38 -9.90 -7.86
C LYS A 175 -13.04 -8.50 -8.38
N GLN A 176 -13.36 -7.47 -7.60
CA GLN A 176 -13.00 -6.10 -7.96
C GLN A 176 -11.49 -5.90 -8.07
N ALA A 177 -10.70 -6.46 -7.14
CA ALA A 177 -9.24 -6.42 -7.22
C ALA A 177 -8.71 -7.15 -8.47
N LEU A 178 -9.25 -8.32 -8.81
CA LEU A 178 -8.91 -9.05 -10.03
C LEU A 178 -9.18 -8.24 -11.30
N ASP A 179 -10.30 -7.53 -11.34
CA ASP A 179 -10.64 -6.69 -12.49
C ASP A 179 -9.60 -5.59 -12.70
N TYR A 180 -9.11 -4.96 -11.63
CA TYR A 180 -8.01 -3.99 -11.71
C TYR A 180 -6.70 -4.62 -12.21
N PHE A 181 -6.34 -5.81 -11.73
CA PHE A 181 -5.13 -6.51 -12.19
C PHE A 181 -5.21 -6.82 -13.69
N ARG A 182 -6.34 -7.37 -14.15
CA ARG A 182 -6.56 -7.72 -15.56
C ARG A 182 -6.57 -6.49 -16.47
N GLN A 183 -7.20 -5.39 -16.04
CA GLN A 183 -7.18 -4.13 -16.78
C GLN A 183 -5.76 -3.58 -16.91
N PHE A 184 -4.97 -3.67 -15.84
CA PHE A 184 -3.59 -3.21 -15.84
C PHE A 184 -2.69 -4.02 -16.78
N ASP A 185 -2.83 -5.35 -16.81
CA ASP A 185 -2.08 -6.19 -17.74
C ASP A 185 -2.36 -5.81 -19.20
N GLN A 186 -3.63 -5.57 -19.54
CA GLN A 186 -4.03 -5.09 -20.87
C GLN A 186 -3.48 -3.69 -21.19
N GLU A 187 -3.46 -2.78 -20.22
CA GLU A 187 -2.91 -1.43 -20.37
C GLU A 187 -1.40 -1.49 -20.62
N LYS A 188 -0.70 -2.35 -19.89
CA LYS A 188 0.75 -2.55 -20.03
C LYS A 188 1.13 -3.10 -21.41
N GLU A 189 0.42 -4.12 -21.89
CA GLU A 189 0.63 -4.66 -23.24
C GLU A 189 0.46 -3.59 -24.33
N ARG A 190 -0.57 -2.74 -24.21
CA ARG A 190 -0.79 -1.63 -25.16
C ARG A 190 0.37 -0.64 -25.16
N MET A 191 0.84 -0.23 -23.98
CA MET A 191 1.97 0.70 -23.84
C MET A 191 3.28 0.12 -24.44
N GLU A 192 3.51 -1.18 -24.33
CA GLU A 192 4.69 -1.84 -24.91
C GLU A 192 4.63 -1.88 -26.44
N ILE A 193 3.45 -2.15 -27.01
CA ILE A 193 3.22 -2.13 -28.46
C ILE A 193 3.44 -0.72 -29.02
N GLU A 194 2.91 0.32 -28.37
CA GLU A 194 3.08 1.71 -28.78
C GLU A 194 4.56 2.14 -28.78
N LYS A 195 5.30 1.83 -27.71
CA LYS A 195 6.74 2.08 -27.63
C LYS A 195 7.53 1.34 -28.71
N GLY A 196 7.12 0.12 -29.07
CA GLY A 196 7.71 -0.65 -30.17
C GLY A 196 7.51 0.03 -31.53
N ASN A 197 6.29 0.52 -31.78
CA ASN A 197 5.94 1.21 -33.01
C ASN A 197 6.66 2.56 -33.16
N ASP A 198 6.79 3.33 -32.08
CA ASP A 198 7.52 4.60 -32.10
C ASP A 198 9.01 4.42 -32.38
N LYS A 199 9.64 3.38 -31.79
CA LYS A 199 11.02 3.01 -32.10
C LYS A 199 11.19 2.62 -33.57
N LYS A 200 10.22 1.92 -34.15
CA LYS A 200 10.26 1.51 -35.56
C LYS A 200 10.15 2.73 -36.49
N LYS A 201 9.19 3.63 -36.23
CA LYS A 201 9.03 4.88 -36.99
C LYS A 201 10.26 5.79 -36.90
N LYS A 202 10.93 5.83 -35.76
CA LYS A 202 12.17 6.59 -35.59
C LYS A 202 13.30 6.02 -36.47
N LYS A 203 13.48 4.69 -36.47
CA LYS A 203 14.47 4.02 -37.33
C LYS A 203 14.21 4.24 -38.82
N GLU A 204 12.94 4.20 -39.25
CA GLU A 204 12.57 4.44 -40.65
C GLU A 204 12.90 5.89 -41.07
N LYS A 205 12.63 6.88 -40.22
CA LYS A 205 13.00 8.29 -40.47
C LYS A 205 14.52 8.51 -40.53
N ASP A 206 15.26 7.87 -39.62
CA ASP A 206 16.72 8.00 -39.59
C ASP A 206 17.33 7.38 -40.88
N GLN A 207 16.82 6.22 -41.34
CA GLN A 207 17.24 5.60 -42.60
C GLN A 207 16.88 6.41 -43.85
N GLU A 208 15.70 7.05 -43.88
CA GLU A 208 15.33 7.96 -44.98
C GLU A 208 16.22 9.22 -45.02
N SER A 209 16.65 9.73 -43.86
CA SER A 209 17.56 10.88 -43.80
C SER A 209 18.96 10.55 -44.31
N GLU A 210 19.51 9.38 -43.95
CA GLU A 210 20.82 8.91 -44.43
C GLU A 210 20.84 8.68 -45.95
N GLN A 211 19.76 8.11 -46.51
CA GLN A 211 19.64 7.90 -47.96
C GLN A 211 19.53 9.20 -48.76
N ASN A 212 18.99 10.27 -48.16
CA ASN A 212 18.87 11.57 -48.81
C ASN A 212 20.18 12.38 -48.76
N GLU A 213 21.03 12.16 -47.76
CA GLU A 213 22.36 12.77 -47.71
C GLU A 213 23.34 12.14 -48.72
N GLN A 214 23.27 10.82 -48.94
CA GLN A 214 24.12 10.14 -49.93
C GLN A 214 23.81 10.49 -51.40
N LYS A 215 22.69 11.16 -51.66
CA LYS A 215 22.25 11.57 -53.00
C LYS A 215 22.56 13.03 -53.34
N LYS A 216 23.17 13.79 -52.42
CA LYS A 216 23.64 15.17 -52.64
C LYS A 216 25.14 15.19 -52.86
#